data_AF-A0A967GZQ3-F1
#
_entry.id   AF-A0A967GZQ3-F1
#
_cell.length_a   1.000
_cell.length_b   1.000
_cell.length_c   1.000
_cell.angle_alpha   90.00
_cell.angle_beta   90.00
_cell.angle_gamma   90.00
#
_symmetry.space_group_name_H-M   'P 1'
#
loop_
_entity.id
_entity.type
_entity.pdbx_description
1 polymer ?
#
loop_
_entity_poly.entity_id
_entity_poly.type
_entity_poly.pdbx_seq_one_letter_code
_entity_poly.pdbx_strand_id
1 'polypeptide(L)'
;MSDVYRVFGVESSPYTLKVRAVLRYRRIPNHWLARFPFMVPETAHVRPRIMPVVQFPDGTYWTDSTPIVEEIERRHPGPRSILPEDPCAAFLCYLIEDMADEWLAKCLFFYRFSHEEDGHFAARWVMSDAKPASTREALEEDVRWFRERQ
;
A
#
# COMPACT_ATOMS: atom_id res chain seq x y z
N MET A 1 -14.50 2.02 -18.71
CA MET A 1 -13.18 2.16 -18.05
C MET A 1 -13.41 3.04 -16.83
N SER A 2 -12.75 2.74 -15.71
CA SER A 2 -12.98 3.47 -14.45
C SER A 2 -12.32 4.84 -14.53
N ASP A 3 -13.08 5.93 -14.44
CA ASP A 3 -12.55 7.31 -14.43
C ASP A 3 -11.81 7.68 -13.13
N VAL A 4 -11.59 6.70 -12.24
CA VAL A 4 -11.00 6.88 -10.91
C VAL A 4 -9.88 5.87 -10.66
N TYR A 5 -8.92 6.27 -9.82
CA TYR A 5 -7.83 5.41 -9.36
C TYR A 5 -8.37 4.20 -8.60
N ARG A 6 -7.83 3.01 -8.85
CA ARG A 6 -8.18 1.79 -8.11
C ARG A 6 -6.97 1.31 -7.34
N VAL A 7 -7.04 1.36 -6.01
CA VAL A 7 -5.96 0.97 -5.11
C VAL A 7 -6.20 -0.45 -4.64
N PHE A 8 -5.35 -1.36 -5.07
CA PHE A 8 -5.31 -2.76 -4.63
C PHE A 8 -4.28 -2.90 -3.51
N GLY A 9 -4.72 -3.31 -2.33
CA GLY A 9 -3.85 -3.58 -1.20
C GLY A 9 -4.64 -3.80 0.07
N VAL A 10 -3.96 -3.64 1.21
CA VAL A 10 -4.50 -3.87 2.55
C VAL A 10 -4.09 -2.73 3.48
N GLU A 11 -4.91 -2.40 4.46
CA GLU A 11 -4.64 -1.45 5.55
C GLU A 11 -3.46 -1.88 6.42
N SER A 12 -3.17 -3.17 6.50
CA SER A 12 -1.97 -3.66 7.18
C SER A 12 -0.65 -3.25 6.49
N SER A 13 -0.69 -2.83 5.22
CA SER A 13 0.50 -2.34 4.49
C SER A 13 0.67 -0.83 4.67
N PRO A 14 1.77 -0.35 5.29
CA PRO A 14 2.01 1.08 5.43
C PRO A 14 2.19 1.78 4.08
N TYR A 15 2.80 1.11 3.10
CA TYR A 15 2.97 1.62 1.73
C TYR A 15 1.63 1.82 1.02
N THR A 16 0.67 0.91 1.24
CA THR A 16 -0.68 1.04 0.70
C THR A 16 -1.43 2.18 1.38
N LEU A 17 -1.28 2.33 2.70
CA LEU A 17 -1.85 3.46 3.44
C LEU A 17 -1.24 4.80 3.02
N LYS A 18 0.07 4.87 2.69
CA LYS A 18 0.74 6.07 2.15
C LYS A 18 0.00 6.59 0.91
N VAL A 19 -0.22 5.72 -0.08
CA VAL A 19 -0.96 6.06 -1.30
C VAL A 19 -2.39 6.50 -0.99
N ARG A 20 -3.11 5.76 -0.14
CA ARG A 20 -4.48 6.10 0.25
C ARG A 20 -4.55 7.44 0.97
N ALA A 21 -3.58 7.75 1.82
CA ALA A 21 -3.49 9.01 2.55
C ALA A 21 -3.26 10.19 1.59
N VAL A 22 -2.35 10.05 0.63
CA VAL A 22 -2.10 11.06 -0.43
C VAL A 22 -3.38 11.32 -1.21
N LEU A 23 -4.03 10.29 -1.76
CA LEU A 23 -5.27 10.45 -2.53
C LEU A 23 -6.36 11.16 -1.73
N ARG A 24 -6.53 10.82 -0.44
CA ARG A 24 -7.49 11.48 0.45
C ARG A 24 -7.12 12.94 0.74
N TYR A 25 -5.84 13.21 1.04
CA TYR A 25 -5.35 14.57 1.29
C TYR A 25 -5.51 15.48 0.06
N ARG A 26 -5.14 14.96 -1.11
CA ARG A 26 -5.31 15.61 -2.43
C ARG A 26 -6.78 15.72 -2.88
N ARG A 27 -7.70 15.01 -2.21
CA ARG A 27 -9.13 14.87 -2.57
C ARG A 27 -9.33 14.27 -3.96
N ILE A 28 -8.50 13.31 -4.33
CA ILE A 28 -8.59 12.58 -5.61
C ILE A 28 -9.52 11.37 -5.44
N PRO A 29 -10.60 11.26 -6.23
CA PRO A 29 -11.51 10.11 -6.18
C PRO A 29 -10.77 8.80 -6.46
N ASN A 30 -11.03 7.80 -5.63
CA ASN A 30 -10.42 6.48 -5.75
C ASN A 30 -11.32 5.39 -5.19
N HIS A 31 -11.13 4.17 -5.69
CA HIS A 31 -11.73 2.95 -5.16
C HIS A 31 -10.69 2.19 -4.34
N TRP A 32 -11.06 1.83 -3.13
CA TRP A 32 -10.30 0.95 -2.26
C TRP A 32 -10.70 -0.50 -2.50
N LEU A 33 -9.74 -1.32 -2.92
CA LEU A 33 -9.92 -2.74 -3.15
C LEU A 33 -9.06 -3.52 -2.15
N ALA A 34 -9.67 -3.86 -1.01
CA ALA A 34 -9.06 -4.60 0.11
C ALA A 34 -8.72 -6.04 -0.28
N ARG A 35 -7.63 -6.23 -1.02
CA ARG A 35 -7.14 -7.51 -1.54
C ARG A 35 -5.65 -7.43 -1.80
N PHE A 36 -4.95 -8.56 -1.67
CA PHE A 36 -3.60 -8.62 -2.20
C PHE A 36 -3.59 -8.56 -3.73
N PRO A 37 -2.70 -7.74 -4.33
CA PRO A 37 -2.57 -7.70 -5.78
C PRO A 37 -2.22 -9.06 -6.41
N PHE A 38 -1.43 -9.90 -5.73
CA PHE A 38 -1.10 -11.23 -6.25
C PHE A 38 -2.25 -12.24 -6.15
N MET A 39 -3.32 -11.95 -5.42
CA MET A 39 -4.53 -12.79 -5.37
C MET A 39 -5.61 -12.31 -6.34
N VAL A 40 -5.43 -11.15 -6.97
CA VAL A 40 -6.37 -10.59 -7.94
C VAL A 40 -5.90 -10.96 -9.35
N PRO A 41 -6.66 -11.77 -10.11
CA PRO A 41 -6.26 -12.19 -11.46
C PRO A 41 -5.98 -11.01 -12.39
N GLU A 42 -6.74 -9.93 -12.23
CA GLU A 42 -6.58 -8.69 -13.01
C GLU A 42 -5.17 -8.09 -12.86
N THR A 43 -4.54 -8.17 -11.68
CA THR A 43 -3.21 -7.61 -11.42
C THR A 43 -2.08 -8.66 -11.55
N ALA A 44 -2.39 -9.88 -11.98
CA ALA A 44 -1.41 -10.98 -12.07
C ALA A 44 -0.26 -10.72 -13.06
N HIS A 45 -0.44 -9.79 -13.99
CA HIS A 45 0.56 -9.37 -14.97
C HIS A 45 1.52 -8.29 -14.45
N VAL A 46 1.18 -7.61 -13.33
CA VAL A 46 1.96 -6.50 -12.78
C VAL A 46 3.24 -7.01 -12.11
N ARG A 47 4.35 -6.30 -12.33
CA ARG A 47 5.67 -6.64 -11.78
C ARG A 47 6.36 -5.38 -11.24
N PRO A 48 7.15 -5.49 -10.15
CA PRO A 48 7.25 -6.64 -9.25
C PRO A 48 5.92 -6.97 -8.55
N ARG A 49 5.76 -8.19 -8.03
CA ARG A 49 4.53 -8.62 -7.33
C ARG A 49 4.56 -8.16 -5.86
N ILE A 50 4.47 -6.85 -5.67
CA ILE A 50 4.47 -6.21 -4.35
C ILE A 50 3.21 -5.35 -4.16
N MET A 51 3.04 -4.83 -2.95
CA MET A 51 1.99 -3.87 -2.64
C MET A 51 2.57 -2.46 -2.48
N PRO A 52 1.77 -1.41 -2.73
CA PRO A 52 0.45 -1.45 -3.37
C PRO A 52 0.53 -1.75 -4.87
N VAL A 53 -0.62 -2.08 -5.48
CA VAL A 53 -0.83 -1.92 -6.92
C VAL A 53 -1.93 -0.90 -7.13
N VAL A 54 -1.73 0.05 -8.03
CA VAL A 54 -2.73 1.06 -8.38
C VAL A 54 -2.98 1.03 -9.86
N GLN A 55 -4.24 0.85 -10.25
CA GLN A 55 -4.66 1.15 -11.61
C GLN A 55 -5.00 2.63 -11.70
N PHE A 56 -4.37 3.31 -12.65
CA PHE A 56 -4.63 4.71 -12.95
C PHE A 56 -5.86 4.83 -13.88
N PRO A 57 -6.49 6.01 -13.99
CA PRO A 57 -7.68 6.18 -14.84
C PRO A 57 -7.46 5.84 -16.32
N ASP A 58 -6.22 5.94 -16.80
CA ASP A 58 -5.81 5.55 -18.16
C ASP A 58 -5.67 4.03 -18.36
N GLY A 59 -5.95 3.24 -17.31
CA GLY A 59 -5.86 1.78 -17.32
C GLY A 59 -4.47 1.23 -17.03
N THR A 60 -3.44 2.08 -16.89
CA THR A 60 -2.07 1.64 -16.55
C THR A 60 -1.98 1.16 -15.11
N TYR A 61 -1.15 0.15 -14.86
CA TYR A 61 -0.91 -0.40 -13.54
C TYR A 61 0.46 -0.02 -13.03
N TRP A 62 0.49 0.53 -11.82
CA TRP A 62 1.70 0.95 -11.12
C TRP A 62 1.85 0.17 -9.83
N THR A 63 3.09 -0.05 -9.42
CA THR A 63 3.46 -0.60 -8.11
C THR A 63 4.61 0.23 -7.55
N ASP A 64 4.95 -0.01 -6.29
CA ASP A 64 5.84 0.84 -5.48
C ASP A 64 5.22 2.20 -5.14
N SER A 65 5.10 2.46 -3.84
CA SER A 65 4.32 3.59 -3.34
C SER A 65 4.93 4.96 -3.62
N THR A 66 6.26 5.07 -3.70
CA THR A 66 6.96 6.32 -3.99
C THR A 66 6.71 6.78 -5.44
N PRO A 67 7.05 5.99 -6.48
CA PRO A 67 6.80 6.39 -7.87
C PRO A 67 5.29 6.52 -8.17
N ILE A 68 4.42 5.75 -7.51
CA ILE A 68 2.96 5.97 -7.59
C ILE A 68 2.61 7.39 -7.15
N VAL A 69 3.09 7.82 -5.99
CA VAL A 69 2.77 9.14 -5.42
C VAL A 69 3.36 10.25 -6.27
N GLU A 70 4.61 10.13 -6.72
CA GLU A 70 5.23 11.10 -7.63
C GLU A 70 4.45 11.28 -8.93
N GLU A 71 4.00 10.18 -9.54
CA GLU A 71 3.22 10.24 -10.77
C GLU A 71 1.81 10.82 -10.53
N ILE A 72 1.20 10.58 -9.36
CA ILE A 72 -0.05 11.27 -8.96
C ILE A 72 0.21 12.77 -8.85
N GLU A 73 1.28 13.21 -8.19
CA GLU A 73 1.62 14.63 -8.06
C GLU A 73 1.83 15.27 -9.44
N ARG A 74 2.52 14.58 -10.36
CA ARG A 74 2.74 15.04 -11.73
C ARG A 74 1.44 15.18 -12.54
N ARG A 75 0.50 14.24 -12.38
CA ARG A 75 -0.79 14.23 -13.10
C ARG A 75 -1.80 15.23 -12.56
N HIS A 76 -1.67 15.62 -11.29
CA HIS A 76 -2.57 16.55 -10.61
C HIS A 76 -1.82 17.79 -10.13
N PRO A 77 -1.34 18.67 -11.03
CA PRO A 77 -0.75 19.94 -10.62
C PRO A 77 -1.81 20.85 -9.98
N GLY A 78 -1.40 21.72 -9.06
CA GLY A 78 -2.27 22.75 -8.47
C GLY A 78 -2.36 22.68 -6.95
N PRO A 79 -3.46 23.19 -6.36
CA PRO A 79 -3.53 23.37 -4.92
C PRO A 79 -3.47 22.04 -4.16
N ARG A 80 -2.94 22.10 -2.94
CA ARG A 80 -2.74 20.95 -2.03
C ARG A 80 -1.70 19.93 -2.53
N SER A 81 -0.72 20.33 -3.33
CA SER A 81 0.49 19.52 -3.56
C SER A 81 1.06 19.03 -2.23
N ILE A 82 1.56 17.79 -2.19
CA ILE A 82 2.32 17.30 -1.01
C ILE A 82 3.79 17.75 -1.07
N LEU A 83 4.24 18.21 -2.24
CA LEU A 83 5.59 18.71 -2.47
C LEU A 83 5.62 20.25 -2.35
N PRO A 84 6.49 20.80 -1.50
CA PRO A 84 6.76 22.24 -1.44
C PRO A 84 7.36 22.77 -2.75
N GLU A 85 7.11 24.05 -3.06
CA GLU A 85 7.72 24.72 -4.23
C GLU A 85 9.19 25.07 -4.00
N ASP A 86 9.58 25.34 -2.75
CA ASP A 86 10.96 25.60 -2.38
C ASP A 86 11.80 24.32 -2.51
N PRO A 87 12.90 24.32 -3.29
CA PRO A 87 13.68 23.11 -3.56
C PRO A 87 14.35 22.54 -2.30
N CYS A 88 14.72 23.37 -1.33
CA CYS A 88 15.31 22.88 -0.07
C CYS A 88 14.25 22.17 0.79
N ALA A 89 13.06 22.73 0.89
CA ALA A 89 11.94 22.08 1.57
C ALA A 89 11.50 20.79 0.85
N ALA A 90 11.44 20.80 -0.49
CA ALA A 90 11.16 19.60 -1.28
C ALA A 90 12.20 18.49 -1.02
N PHE A 91 13.48 18.84 -0.98
CA PHE A 91 14.54 17.89 -0.62
C PHE A 91 14.31 17.27 0.77
N LEU A 92 13.96 18.07 1.78
CA LEU A 92 13.65 17.56 3.12
C LEU A 92 12.43 16.63 3.13
N CYS A 93 11.41 16.92 2.31
CA CYS A 93 10.27 16.03 2.14
C CYS A 93 10.72 14.66 1.60
N TYR A 94 11.54 14.63 0.54
CA TYR A 94 12.08 13.39 0.00
C TYR A 94 12.99 12.65 1.00
N LEU A 95 13.81 13.36 1.76
CA LEU A 95 14.65 12.75 2.79
C LEU A 95 13.83 12.06 3.88
N ILE A 96 12.74 12.68 4.34
CA ILE A 96 11.84 12.09 5.33
C ILE A 96 11.12 10.87 4.74
N GLU A 97 10.71 10.96 3.48
CA GLU A 97 10.02 9.91 2.75
C GLU A 97 10.91 8.66 2.58
N ASP A 98 12.14 8.83 2.10
CA ASP A 98 13.14 7.76 1.97
C ASP A 98 13.48 7.12 3.34
N MET A 99 13.71 7.94 4.37
CA MET A 99 13.94 7.44 5.73
C MET A 99 12.76 6.62 6.26
N ALA A 100 11.52 7.03 5.96
CA ALA A 100 10.33 6.29 6.39
C ALA A 100 10.21 4.94 5.66
N ASP A 101 10.43 4.91 4.34
CA ASP A 101 10.28 3.71 3.53
C ASP A 101 11.41 2.68 3.78
N GLU A 102 12.63 3.15 4.04
CA GLU A 102 13.81 2.29 4.19
C GLU A 102 14.15 1.93 5.65
N TRP A 103 14.04 2.89 6.57
CA TRP A 103 14.42 2.66 7.97
C TRP A 103 13.24 2.20 8.83
N LEU A 104 12.08 2.86 8.74
CA LEU A 104 10.93 2.47 9.57
C LEU A 104 10.33 1.12 9.16
N ALA A 105 10.61 0.64 7.94
CA ALA A 105 10.32 -0.74 7.56
C ALA A 105 10.95 -1.75 8.53
N LYS A 106 12.17 -1.49 9.04
CA LYS A 106 12.83 -2.38 10.02
C LYS A 106 12.05 -2.42 11.33
N CYS A 107 11.60 -1.26 11.81
CA CYS A 107 10.73 -1.17 12.99
C CYS A 107 9.41 -1.90 12.77
N LEU A 108 8.78 -1.71 11.60
CA LEU A 108 7.54 -2.39 11.22
C LEU A 108 7.68 -3.91 11.34
N PHE A 109 8.72 -4.49 10.74
CA PHE A 109 8.93 -5.94 10.77
C PHE A 109 9.29 -6.43 12.16
N PHE A 110 10.15 -5.70 12.88
CA PHE A 110 10.56 -6.07 14.24
C PHE A 110 9.35 -6.16 15.18
N TYR A 111 8.56 -5.08 15.28
CA TYR A 111 7.43 -5.03 16.21
C TYR A 111 6.25 -5.91 15.79
N ARG A 112 6.13 -6.29 14.50
CA ARG A 112 5.02 -7.14 14.06
C ARG A 112 5.34 -8.62 14.05
N PHE A 113 6.60 -9.02 13.93
CA PHE A 113 6.93 -10.41 13.65
C PHE A 113 8.06 -10.99 14.49
N SER A 114 8.76 -10.19 15.32
CA SER A 114 9.85 -10.73 16.16
C SER A 114 9.36 -11.51 17.39
N HIS A 115 8.17 -11.21 17.92
CA HIS A 115 7.56 -11.97 19.01
C HIS A 115 6.40 -12.83 18.49
N GLU A 116 6.18 -13.98 19.11
CA GLU A 116 5.17 -14.93 18.65
C GLU A 116 3.75 -14.38 18.69
N GLU A 117 3.38 -13.72 19.79
CA GLU A 117 2.05 -13.13 19.98
C GLU A 117 1.78 -12.02 18.95
N ASP A 118 2.76 -11.14 18.74
CA ASP A 118 2.69 -10.07 17.74
C ASP A 118 2.58 -10.65 16.34
N GLY A 119 3.39 -11.65 16.01
CA GLY A 119 3.38 -12.33 14.71
C GLY A 119 2.04 -12.99 14.41
N HIS A 120 1.42 -13.62 15.42
CA HIS A 120 0.09 -14.19 15.28
C HIS A 120 -0.98 -13.12 15.09
N PHE A 121 -0.96 -12.04 15.89
CA PHE A 121 -1.87 -10.92 15.73
C PHE A 121 -1.74 -10.26 14.35
N ALA A 122 -0.51 -9.94 13.94
CA ALA A 122 -0.21 -9.29 12.67
C ALA A 122 -0.65 -10.16 11.49
N ALA A 123 -0.34 -11.46 11.49
CA ALA A 123 -0.79 -12.38 10.45
C ALA A 123 -2.32 -12.43 10.35
N ARG A 124 -3.02 -12.49 11.50
CA ARG A 124 -4.48 -12.47 11.55
C ARG A 124 -5.06 -11.18 10.99
N TRP A 125 -4.50 -10.03 11.37
CA TRP A 125 -4.93 -8.75 10.84
C TRP A 125 -4.74 -8.67 9.32
N VAL A 126 -3.55 -9.03 8.84
CA VAL A 126 -3.18 -9.00 7.42
C VAL A 126 -4.11 -9.91 6.58
N MET A 127 -4.38 -11.14 7.03
CA MET A 127 -5.28 -12.06 6.30
C MET A 127 -6.75 -11.64 6.36
N SER A 128 -7.22 -11.11 7.50
CA SER A 128 -8.61 -10.65 7.65
C SER A 128 -8.92 -9.52 6.68
N ASP A 129 -7.98 -8.60 6.51
CA ASP A 129 -8.09 -7.46 5.63
C ASP A 129 -7.91 -7.83 4.14
N ALA A 130 -7.02 -8.79 3.85
CA ALA A 130 -6.82 -9.28 2.48
C ALA A 130 -8.01 -10.12 1.95
N LYS A 131 -8.76 -10.77 2.85
CA LYS A 131 -9.86 -11.70 2.54
C LYS A 131 -11.05 -11.46 3.48
N PRO A 132 -11.71 -10.29 3.42
CA PRO A 132 -12.75 -9.90 4.38
C PRO A 132 -14.02 -10.79 4.35
N ALA A 133 -14.16 -11.65 3.33
CA ALA A 133 -15.28 -12.58 3.20
C ALA A 133 -14.92 -14.04 3.58
N SER A 134 -13.72 -14.30 4.10
CA SER A 134 -13.32 -15.64 4.55
C SER A 134 -14.12 -16.11 5.76
N THR A 135 -14.41 -17.41 5.82
CA THR A 135 -14.89 -18.04 7.07
C THR A 135 -13.78 -18.04 8.12
N ARG A 136 -14.15 -18.29 9.39
CA ARG A 136 -13.15 -18.35 10.47
C ARG A 136 -12.12 -19.44 10.21
N GLU A 137 -12.55 -20.61 9.78
CA GLU A 137 -11.70 -21.78 9.53
C GLU A 137 -10.72 -21.49 8.38
N ALA A 138 -11.22 -20.94 7.27
CA ALA A 138 -10.39 -20.56 6.12
C ALA A 138 -9.39 -19.45 6.48
N LEU A 139 -9.82 -18.48 7.29
CA LEU A 139 -8.94 -17.42 7.79
C LEU A 139 -7.81 -18.00 8.65
N GLU A 140 -8.11 -18.97 9.53
CA GLU A 140 -7.08 -19.59 10.37
C GLU A 140 -6.06 -20.40 9.55
N GLU A 141 -6.49 -21.07 8.48
CA GLU A 141 -5.58 -21.69 7.51
C GLU A 141 -4.67 -20.67 6.83
N ASP A 142 -5.24 -19.57 6.36
CA ASP A 142 -4.51 -18.47 5.74
C ASP A 142 -3.49 -17.83 6.70
N VAL A 143 -3.85 -17.67 7.98
CA VAL A 143 -2.96 -17.14 9.01
C VAL A 143 -1.80 -18.09 9.28
N ARG A 144 -2.05 -19.41 9.37
CA ARG A 144 -0.98 -20.40 9.53
C ARG A 144 -0.02 -20.35 8.33
N TRP A 145 -0.56 -20.38 7.13
CA TRP A 145 0.23 -20.29 5.90
C TRP A 145 1.07 -19.01 5.83
N PHE A 146 0.52 -17.87 6.24
CA PHE A 146 1.26 -16.60 6.23
C PHE A 146 2.44 -16.65 7.21
N ARG A 147 2.23 -17.17 8.42
CA ARG A 147 3.28 -17.27 9.44
C ARG A 147 4.42 -18.21 9.05
N GLU A 148 4.10 -19.34 8.43
CA GLU A 148 5.11 -20.32 7.96
C GLU A 148 6.03 -19.76 6.86
N ARG A 149 5.67 -18.63 6.25
CA ARG A 149 6.43 -17.98 5.18
C ARG A 149 7.25 -16.77 5.64
N GLN A 150 7.09 -16.32 6.88
CA GLN A 150 7.88 -15.22 7.47
C GLN A 150 9.16 -15.80 8.08
#